data_AF-A0A024QGZ0-F1
#
_entry.id   AF-A0A024QGZ0-F1
#
_cell.length_a   1.000
_cell.length_b   1.000
_cell.length_c   1.000
_cell.angle_alpha   90.00
_cell.angle_beta   90.00
_cell.angle_gamma   90.00
#
_symmetry.space_group_name_H-M   'P 1'
#
loop_
_entity.id
_entity.type
_entity.pdbx_description
1 polymer ?
#
loop_
_entity_poly.entity_id
_entity_poly.type
_entity_poly.pdbx_seq_one_letter_code
_entity_poly.pdbx_strand_id
1 'polypeptide(L)'
;MINMISNDFYADLIQELKHKKEKVAFILEHFPDSRNNDNILCSLYWKLVDKAKTVDDIMHATSPEVIRRARQKIQNDYHLYMPTDEKVLKKRRISAEIVERYIHTV
;
A
#
# COMPACT_ATOMS: atom_id res chain seq x y z
N MET A 1 -9.24 10.50 -14.09
CA MET A 1 -8.08 10.17 -14.94
C MET A 1 -6.82 10.47 -14.15
N ILE A 2 -6.15 9.45 -13.63
CA ILE A 2 -4.82 9.61 -13.03
C ILE A 2 -3.83 9.67 -14.20
N ASN A 3 -3.04 10.74 -14.25
CA ASN A 3 -2.23 11.13 -15.41
C ASN A 3 -1.14 10.08 -15.68
N MET A 4 -0.98 9.64 -16.93
CA MET A 4 -0.04 8.55 -17.28
C MET A 4 1.42 8.92 -16.99
N ILE A 5 1.73 10.22 -17.04
CA ILE A 5 3.03 10.83 -16.69
C ILE A 5 3.40 10.57 -15.22
N SER A 6 2.42 10.49 -14.32
CA SER A 6 2.66 10.26 -12.89
C SER A 6 3.23 8.87 -12.64
N ASN A 7 2.78 7.89 -13.42
CA ASN A 7 3.01 6.49 -13.11
C ASN A 7 4.45 6.07 -13.36
N ASP A 8 5.07 6.59 -14.43
CA ASP A 8 6.46 6.31 -14.78
C ASP A 8 7.43 6.99 -13.80
N PHE A 9 7.15 8.25 -13.42
CA PHE A 9 7.93 8.96 -12.40
C PHE A 9 7.95 8.24 -11.04
N TYR A 10 6.79 7.80 -10.53
CA TYR A 10 6.72 7.01 -9.30
C TYR A 10 7.43 5.65 -9.45
N ALA A 11 7.40 5.08 -10.65
CA ALA A 11 8.05 3.83 -10.95
C ALA A 11 9.58 3.91 -10.86
N ASP A 12 10.19 5.08 -11.03
CA ASP A 12 11.64 5.26 -10.90
C ASP A 12 12.02 5.48 -9.44
N LEU A 13 11.33 6.40 -8.76
CA LEU A 13 11.53 6.67 -7.32
C LEU A 13 11.41 5.43 -6.44
N ILE A 14 10.41 4.59 -6.71
CA ILE A 14 10.17 3.39 -5.90
C ILE A 14 11.23 2.31 -6.10
N GLN A 15 11.99 2.34 -7.20
CA GLN A 15 13.03 1.35 -7.47
C GLN A 15 14.31 1.61 -6.67
N GLU A 16 14.59 2.88 -6.36
CA GLU A 16 15.70 3.29 -5.49
C GLU A 16 15.53 2.80 -4.04
N LEU A 17 14.29 2.48 -3.64
CA LEU A 17 14.02 1.92 -2.31
C LEU A 17 14.52 0.48 -2.20
N LYS A 18 15.29 0.19 -1.14
CA LYS A 18 15.97 -1.09 -0.98
C LYS A 18 15.04 -2.20 -0.49
N HIS A 19 14.12 -1.88 0.42
CA HIS A 19 13.33 -2.88 1.12
C HIS A 19 11.87 -2.91 0.66
N LYS A 20 11.29 -4.12 0.58
CA LYS A 20 9.88 -4.29 0.20
C LYS A 20 8.92 -3.50 1.09
N LYS A 21 9.21 -3.38 2.39
CA LYS A 21 8.44 -2.56 3.34
C LYS A 21 8.44 -1.08 2.95
N GLU A 22 9.57 -0.54 2.51
CA GLU A 22 9.69 0.86 2.09
C GLU A 22 8.88 1.10 0.81
N LYS A 23 8.96 0.17 -0.16
CA LYS A 23 8.15 0.21 -1.37
C LYS A 23 6.64 0.18 -1.06
N VAL A 24 6.22 -0.66 -0.11
CA VAL A 24 4.82 -0.68 0.34
C VAL A 24 4.43 0.62 1.04
N ALA A 25 5.28 1.17 1.91
CA ALA A 25 5.03 2.45 2.57
C ALA A 25 4.86 3.58 1.55
N PHE A 26 5.73 3.63 0.54
CA PHE A 26 5.65 4.59 -0.56
C PHE A 26 4.30 4.53 -1.28
N ILE A 27 3.82 3.33 -1.62
CA ILE A 27 2.53 3.17 -2.29
C ILE A 27 1.38 3.61 -1.38
N LEU A 28 1.40 3.24 -0.10
CA LEU A 28 0.36 3.64 0.85
C LEU A 28 0.32 5.17 1.03
N GLU A 29 1.47 5.84 1.03
CA GLU A 29 1.57 7.29 1.12
C GLU A 29 0.93 7.98 -0.09
N HIS A 30 1.37 7.61 -1.30
CA HIS A 30 1.03 8.30 -2.54
C HIS A 30 -0.30 7.86 -3.16
N PHE A 31 -0.81 6.67 -2.80
CA PHE A 31 -2.06 6.13 -3.31
C PHE A 31 -3.00 5.76 -2.15
N PRO A 32 -3.74 6.72 -1.56
CA PRO A 32 -4.58 6.50 -0.38
C PRO A 32 -5.63 5.38 -0.52
N ASP A 33 -6.17 5.17 -1.72
CA ASP A 33 -7.15 4.10 -1.99
C ASP A 33 -6.58 2.70 -1.70
N SER A 34 -5.27 2.53 -1.85
CA SER A 34 -4.57 1.28 -1.54
C SER A 34 -4.55 0.96 -0.04
N ARG A 35 -4.71 1.97 0.84
CA ARG A 35 -4.75 1.77 2.29
C ARG A 35 -5.94 0.93 2.72
N ASN A 36 -7.05 1.04 1.99
CA ASN A 36 -8.31 0.35 2.29
C ASN A 36 -8.43 -1.03 1.61
N ASN A 37 -7.76 -1.23 0.48
CA ASN A 37 -7.97 -2.39 -0.39
C ASN A 37 -6.67 -3.08 -0.79
N ASP A 38 -6.50 -4.33 -0.33
CA ASP A 38 -5.31 -5.12 -0.59
C ASP A 38 -5.15 -5.47 -2.08
N ASN A 39 -6.23 -5.60 -2.85
CA ASN A 39 -6.15 -5.87 -4.29
C ASN A 39 -5.58 -4.67 -5.05
N ILE A 40 -5.98 -3.45 -4.67
CA ILE A 40 -5.44 -2.20 -5.23
C ILE A 40 -3.95 -2.09 -4.88
N LEU A 41 -3.60 -2.34 -3.60
CA LEU A 41 -2.22 -2.32 -3.16
C LEU A 41 -1.34 -3.33 -3.92
N CYS A 42 -1.80 -4.57 -4.07
CA CYS A 42 -1.05 -5.59 -4.81
C CYS A 42 -0.89 -5.22 -6.28
N SER A 43 -1.97 -4.76 -6.93
CA SER A 43 -1.93 -4.32 -8.33
C SER A 43 -0.94 -3.18 -8.56
N LEU A 44 -0.93 -2.17 -7.68
CA LEU A 44 0.03 -1.07 -7.73
C LEU A 44 1.47 -1.55 -7.50
N TYR A 45 1.67 -2.46 -6.55
CA TYR A 45 3.00 -3.02 -6.30
C TYR A 45 3.51 -3.78 -7.52
N TRP A 46 2.72 -4.67 -8.09
CA TRP A 46 3.12 -5.43 -9.26
C TRP A 46 3.43 -4.54 -10.45
N LYS A 47 2.62 -3.49 -10.66
CA LYS A 47 2.82 -2.54 -11.76
C LYS A 47 4.06 -1.67 -11.57
N LEU A 48 4.22 -1.05 -10.40
CA LEU A 48 5.25 -0.03 -10.16
C LEU A 48 6.61 -0.65 -9.76
N VAL A 49 6.57 -1.74 -8.98
CA VAL A 49 7.75 -2.40 -8.41
C VAL A 49 8.18 -3.60 -9.23
N ASP A 50 7.29 -4.58 -9.43
CA ASP A 50 7.66 -5.81 -10.15
C ASP A 50 7.59 -5.63 -11.68
N LYS A 51 7.16 -4.45 -12.15
CA LYS A 51 6.99 -4.09 -13.58
C LYS A 51 6.13 -5.07 -14.37
N ALA A 52 5.19 -5.75 -13.70
CA ALA A 52 4.26 -6.69 -14.32
C ALA A 52 3.33 -5.95 -15.28
N LYS A 53 3.20 -6.47 -16.51
CA LYS A 53 2.33 -5.92 -17.57
C LYS A 53 1.16 -6.83 -17.88
N THR A 54 1.32 -8.13 -17.63
CA THR A 54 0.36 -9.18 -17.94
C THR A 54 0.05 -10.02 -16.70
N VAL A 55 -0.95 -10.90 -16.81
CA VAL A 55 -1.29 -11.84 -15.73
C VAL A 55 -0.17 -12.88 -15.52
N ASP A 56 0.51 -13.28 -16.58
CA ASP A 56 1.59 -14.26 -16.51
C ASP A 56 2.79 -13.72 -15.70
N ASP A 57 3.09 -12.43 -15.83
CA ASP A 57 4.14 -11.77 -15.04
C ASP A 57 3.86 -11.86 -13.52
N ILE A 58 2.58 -11.90 -13.12
CA ILE A 58 2.17 -11.97 -11.71
C ILE A 58 2.55 -13.32 -11.10
N MET A 59 2.66 -14.38 -11.89
CA MET A 59 3.05 -15.72 -11.40
C MET A 59 4.45 -15.72 -10.77
N HIS A 60 5.32 -14.82 -11.21
CA HIS A 60 6.69 -14.67 -10.71
C HIS A 60 6.90 -13.40 -9.89
N ALA A 61 5.86 -12.58 -9.72
CA ALA A 61 5.92 -11.33 -8.97
C ALA A 61 5.96 -11.58 -7.44
N THR A 62 6.13 -10.49 -6.69
CA THR A 62 6.10 -10.56 -5.23
C THR A 62 4.72 -11.06 -4.77
N SER A 63 4.70 -12.07 -3.90
CA SER A 63 3.44 -12.68 -3.47
C SER A 63 2.53 -11.68 -2.72
N PRO A 64 1.19 -11.78 -2.90
CA PRO A 64 0.24 -10.92 -2.18
C PRO A 64 0.43 -10.94 -0.66
N GLU A 65 0.79 -12.11 -0.11
CA GLU A 65 1.00 -12.29 1.33
C GLU A 65 2.18 -11.47 1.87
N VAL A 66 3.26 -11.35 1.10
CA VAL A 66 4.40 -10.50 1.48
C VAL A 66 4.00 -9.03 1.53
N ILE A 67 3.25 -8.57 0.52
CA ILE A 67 2.75 -7.19 0.43
C ILE A 67 1.80 -6.90 1.59
N ARG A 68 0.86 -7.82 1.85
CA ARG A 68 -0.13 -7.73 2.93
C ARG A 68 0.54 -7.68 4.31
N ARG A 69 1.54 -8.54 4.57
CA ARG A 69 2.28 -8.52 5.85
C ARG A 69 3.06 -7.23 6.06
N ALA A 70 3.70 -6.71 5.00
CA ALA A 70 4.38 -5.42 5.09
C ALA A 70 3.39 -4.30 5.43
N ARG A 71 2.22 -4.28 4.78
CA ARG A 71 1.15 -3.32 5.08
C ARG A 71 0.64 -3.45 6.52
N GLN A 72 0.44 -4.67 7.01
CA GLN A 72 0.05 -4.92 8.40
C GLN A 72 1.09 -4.39 9.38
N LYS A 73 2.38 -4.67 9.14
CA LYS A 73 3.46 -4.14 9.98
C LYS A 73 3.45 -2.61 10.01
N ILE A 74 3.23 -1.98 8.86
CA ILE A 74 3.17 -0.51 8.75
C ILE A 74 1.98 0.08 9.54
N GLN A 75 0.79 -0.49 9.38
CA GLN A 75 -0.43 0.04 10.00
C GLN A 75 -0.60 -0.37 11.46
N ASN A 76 -0.20 -1.59 11.82
CA ASN A 76 -0.44 -2.13 13.15
C ASN A 76 0.71 -1.84 14.12
N ASP A 77 1.96 -1.93 13.65
CA ASP A 77 3.11 -1.79 14.55
C ASP A 77 3.61 -0.34 14.57
N TYR A 78 3.57 0.35 13.44
CA TYR A 78 4.02 1.76 13.34
C TYR A 78 2.86 2.76 13.31
N HIS A 79 1.62 2.29 13.19
CA HIS A 79 0.43 3.13 13.07
C HIS A 79 0.50 4.13 11.91
N LEU A 80 1.18 3.81 10.81
CA LEU A 80 1.32 4.71 9.66
C LEU A 80 0.35 4.35 8.54
N TYR A 81 -0.05 5.37 7.77
CA TYR A 81 -0.92 5.25 6.58
C TYR A 81 -2.17 4.41 6.83
N MET A 82 -2.90 4.78 7.88
CA MET A 82 -4.09 4.07 8.31
C MET A 82 -5.16 4.05 7.20
N PRO A 83 -6.01 3.00 7.17
CA PRO A 83 -7.20 2.99 6.33
C PRO A 83 -8.02 4.26 6.54
N THR A 84 -8.51 4.87 5.45
CA THR A 84 -9.35 6.07 5.50
C THR A 84 -10.84 5.74 5.68
N ASP A 85 -11.25 4.50 5.41
CA ASP A 85 -12.61 4.03 5.62
C ASP A 85 -12.78 3.40 7.02
N GLU A 86 -13.69 3.96 7.81
CA GLU A 86 -14.04 3.50 9.16
C GLU A 86 -14.50 2.03 9.20
N LYS A 87 -15.21 1.55 8.16
CA LYS A 87 -15.62 0.14 8.08
C LYS A 87 -14.41 -0.78 7.95
N VAL A 88 -13.39 -0.33 7.22
CA VAL A 88 -12.13 -1.08 7.06
C VAL A 88 -11.32 -1.06 8.35
N LEU A 89 -11.29 0.07 9.05
CA LEU A 89 -10.68 0.18 10.39
C LEU A 89 -11.31 -0.83 11.37
N LYS A 90 -12.64 -0.85 11.46
CA LYS A 90 -13.40 -1.77 12.32
C LYS A 90 -13.16 -3.24 11.95
N LYS A 91 -13.24 -3.57 10.65
CA LYS A 91 -13.01 -4.95 10.17
C LYS A 91 -11.59 -5.44 10.48
N ARG A 92 -10.59 -4.56 10.38
CA ARG A 92 -9.18 -4.89 10.67
C ARG A 92 -8.86 -4.91 12.16
N ARG A 93 -9.84 -4.67 13.04
CA ARG A 93 -9.71 -4.67 14.51
C ARG A 93 -8.57 -3.77 14.99
N ILE A 94 -8.36 -2.66 14.29
CA ILE A 94 -7.43 -1.63 14.74
C ILE A 94 -8.02 -1.02 16.01
N SER A 95 -7.22 -0.84 17.06
CA SER A 95 -7.75 -0.43 18.36
C SER A 95 -8.47 0.92 18.23
N ALA A 96 -9.57 1.07 18.97
CA ALA A 96 -10.36 2.29 18.97
C ALA A 96 -9.52 3.50 19.37
N GLU A 97 -8.58 3.35 20.31
CA GLU A 97 -7.65 4.39 20.75
C GLU A 97 -6.73 4.89 19.61
N ILE A 98 -6.20 3.98 18.77
CA ILE A 98 -5.37 4.35 17.62
C ILE A 98 -6.22 5.07 16.57
N VAL A 99 -7.44 4.58 16.36
CA VAL A 99 -8.39 5.18 15.41
C VAL A 99 -8.77 6.60 15.85
N GLU A 100 -9.10 6.79 17.12
CA GLU A 100 -9.43 8.10 17.71
C GLU A 100 -8.27 9.10 17.56
N ARG A 101 -7.05 8.68 17.86
CA ARG A 101 -5.85 9.52 17.68
C ARG A 101 -5.68 10.00 16.24
N TYR A 102 -5.97 9.14 15.26
CA TYR A 102 -5.77 9.44 13.84
C TYR A 102 -6.92 10.22 13.20
N ILE A 103 -8.18 9.96 13.59
CA ILE A 103 -9.34 10.69 13.05
C ILE A 103 -9.29 12.17 13.45
N HIS A 104 -8.70 12.51 14.60
CA HIS A 104 -8.60 13.89 15.09
C HIS A 104 -7.38 14.67 14.59
N THR A 105 -6.51 14.07 13.77
CA THR A 105 -5.30 14.72 13.21
C THR A 105 -5.37 15.03 11.72
N VAL A 106 -6.47 14.68 11.04
CA VAL A 106 -6.73 14.98 9.60
C VAL A 106 -7.78 16.08 9.48
#